data_AF-A0A971E6L6-F1
#
_entry.id   AF-A0A971E6L6-F1
#
_cell.length_a   1.000
_cell.length_b   1.000
_cell.length_c   1.000
_cell.angle_alpha   90.00
_cell.angle_beta   90.00
_cell.angle_gamma   90.00
#
_symmetry.space_group_name_H-M   'P 1'
#
loop_
_entity.id
_entity.type
_entity.pdbx_description
1 polymer ?
#
loop_
_entity_poly.entity_id
_entity_poly.type
_entity_poly.pdbx_seq_one_letter_code
_entity_poly.pdbx_strand_id
1 'polypeptide(L)' 'MRIGVISDTHGSVTAWRKAYDQVLRSADLIVHAGDLLYHGPR' A
#
# COMPACT_ATOMS: atom_id res chain seq x y z
N MET A 1 -11.55 9.57 -12.48
CA MET A 1 -10.33 8.77 -12.33
C MET A 1 -9.66 9.15 -11.02
N ARG A 2 -9.43 8.18 -10.12
CA ARG A 2 -8.77 8.34 -8.82
C ARG A 2 -7.49 7.51 -8.80
N ILE A 3 -6.38 8.12 -8.42
CA ILE A 3 -5.09 7.44 -8.26
C ILE A 3 -4.77 7.41 -6.76
N GLY A 4 -4.59 6.22 -6.21
CA GLY A 4 -4.06 6.01 -4.87
C GLY A 4 -2.54 5.93 -4.91
N VAL A 5 -1.87 6.60 -3.98
CA VAL A 5 -0.40 6.54 -3.85
C VAL A 5 -0.06 6.13 -2.44
N ILE A 6 0.87 5.18 -2.30
CA ILE A 6 1.35 4.63 -1.03
C ILE A 6 2.83 4.26 -1.15
N SER A 7 3.53 4.17 -0.03
CA SER A 7 4.95 3.81 0.06
C SER A 7 5.21 3.10 1.38
N ASP A 8 6.42 2.58 1.57
CA ASP A 8 6.94 2.17 2.89
C ASP A 8 6.12 1.06 3.56
N THR A 9 5.61 0.10 2.77
CA THR A 9 4.90 -1.07 3.32
C THR A 9 5.82 -1.96 4.16
N HIS A 10 7.13 -1.98 3.88
CA HIS A 10 8.14 -2.74 4.63
C HIS A 10 7.73 -4.20 4.92
N GLY A 11 7.12 -4.85 3.92
CA GLY A 11 6.64 -6.22 4.02
C GLY A 11 5.42 -6.44 4.93
N SER A 12 4.82 -5.39 5.50
CA SER A 12 3.70 -5.52 6.43
C SER A 12 2.36 -5.73 5.71
N VAL A 13 1.89 -6.98 5.70
CA VAL A 13 0.59 -7.33 5.10
C VAL A 13 -0.57 -6.66 5.85
N THR A 14 -0.44 -6.55 7.17
CA THR A 14 -1.46 -5.92 8.03
C THR A 14 -1.60 -4.43 7.72
N ALA A 15 -0.49 -3.70 7.58
CA ALA A 15 -0.53 -2.27 7.23
C ALA A 15 -1.09 -2.06 5.81
N TRP A 16 -0.66 -2.87 4.85
CA TRP A 16 -1.20 -2.84 3.48
C TRP A 16 -2.71 -3.04 3.46
N ARG A 17 -3.24 -4.07 4.13
CA ARG A 17 -4.69 -4.33 4.16
C ARG A 17 -5.46 -3.16 4.77
N LYS A 18 -4.97 -2.60 5.88
CA LYS A 18 -5.60 -1.43 6.50
C LYS A 18 -5.66 -0.24 5.54
N ALA A 19 -4.55 0.09 4.88
CA ALA A 19 -4.52 1.19 3.91
C ALA A 19 -5.42 0.93 2.70
N TYR A 20 -5.44 -0.31 2.22
CA TYR A 20 -6.31 -0.74 1.13
C TYR A 20 -7.78 -0.57 1.50
N ASP A 21 -8.22 -1.17 2.61
CA ASP A 21 -9.63 -1.20 3.00
C ASP A 21 -10.17 0.18 3.39
N GLN A 22 -9.34 1.02 4.02
CA GLN A 22 -9.77 2.33 4.54
C GLN A 22 -9.68 3.46 3.49
N VAL A 23 -8.78 3.37 2.52
CA VAL A 23 -8.47 4.50 1.64
C VAL A 23 -8.36 4.09 0.17
N LEU A 24 -7.55 3.08 -0.14
CA LEU A 24 -7.14 2.82 -1.54
C LEU A 24 -8.15 2.01 -2.34
N ARG A 25 -9.12 1.33 -1.69
CA ARG A 25 -10.10 0.45 -2.35
C ARG A 25 -10.94 1.14 -3.43
N SER A 26 -11.10 2.47 -3.33
CA SER A 26 -11.89 3.25 -4.30
C SER A 26 -11.06 3.86 -5.44
N ALA A 27 -9.75 3.60 -5.49
CA ALA A 27 -8.86 4.07 -6.54
C ALA A 27 -8.98 3.20 -7.81
N ASP A 28 -8.92 3.84 -8.97
CA ASP A 28 -8.88 3.18 -10.27
C ASP A 28 -7.47 2.63 -10.58
N LEU A 29 -6.45 3.24 -9.98
CA LEU A 29 -5.04 2.84 -10.06
C LEU A 29 -4.38 3.07 -8.69
N ILE A 30 -3.58 2.12 -8.23
CA ILE A 30 -2.73 2.28 -7.04
C ILE A 30 -1.27 2.24 -7.48
N VAL A 31 -0.50 3.26 -7.12
CA VAL A 31 0.94 3.35 -7.33
C VAL A 31 1.65 3.19 -5.99
N HIS A 32 2.55 2.22 -5.91
CA HIS A 32 3.41 2.02 -4.74
C HIS A 32 4.79 2.60 -5.01
N ALA A 33 5.26 3.56 -4.20
CA ALA A 33 6.41 4.41 -4.51
C ALA A 33 7.78 3.85 -4.05
N GLY A 34 7.82 2.79 -3.24
CA GLY A 34 9.08 2.16 -2.84
C GLY A 34 8.95 1.40 -1.54
N ASP A 35 10.05 0.77 -1.09
CA ASP A 35 10.14 0.10 0.21
C ASP A 35 9.05 -0.95 0.46
N LEU A 36 8.77 -1.77 -0.56
CA LEU A 36 7.78 -2.85 -0.47
C LEU A 36 8.20 -3.93 0.53
N LEU A 37 9.50 -4.27 0.59
CA LEU A 37 10.01 -5.45 1.30
C LEU A 37 11.21 -5.14 2.21
N TYR A 38 11.59 -3.88 2.43
CA TYR A 38 12.68 -3.56 3.35
C TYR A 38 12.31 -4.02 4.77
N HIS A 39 13.20 -4.79 5.41
CA HIS A 39 13.02 -5.67 6.59
C HIS A 39 12.33 -7.04 6.41
N GLY A 40 11.85 -7.39 5.21
CA GLY A 40 11.17 -8.66 4.95
C GLY A 40 9.74 -8.73 5.50
N PRO A 41 9.02 -9.83 5.26
CA PRO A 41 7.62 -9.98 5.67
C PRO A 41 7.43 -9.88 7.19
N ARG A 42 6.45 -9.07 7.61
CA ARG A 42 6.00 -8.90 9.01
C ARG A 42 4.48 -9.02 9.12
#